data_AF-A0A2H0RRP6-F1
#
_entry.id   AF-A0A2H0RRP6-F1
#
_cell.length_a   1.000
_cell.length_b   1.000
_cell.length_c   1.000
_cell.angle_alpha   90.00
_cell.angle_beta   90.00
_cell.angle_gamma   90.00
#
_symmetry.space_group_name_H-M   'P 1'
#
loop_
_entity.id
_entity.type
_entity.pdbx_description
1 polymer ?
#
loop_
_entity_poly.entity_id
_entity_poly.type
_entity_poly.pdbx_seq_one_letter_code
_entity_poly.pdbx_strand_id
1 'polypeptide(L)'
;MESQDTDPHAPNAFEQKKRDFFRRLALSLRPTLNIHKALGLWKADNRDRHGFRNVTEHCLVEVPRCRVLAEHLRLPDAVRKKLDEAAILHDAWKQQEILLARQASEQGTSIWAAFARASEEFRAFLVEQHVDPDVIELTGGIGHLSLKTVESLLEKHCTPLEEAMLILHYVDDISRNSDWVAPATIQSATQQKVNALDLRMDACKERPLYRQLDIEGNAHLGEGTYAAVLRVGHAVEAKLSHLIRLKSGKSIPPVNLPEWIDTEVRTAIETGSE
;
A
#
# COMPACT_ATOMS: atom_id res chain seq x y z
N MET A 1 36.16 -7.34 36.40
CA MET A 1 35.01 -6.77 35.67
C MET A 1 35.27 -7.05 34.21
N GLU A 2 34.83 -8.21 33.74
CA GLU A 2 34.86 -8.51 32.30
C GLU A 2 33.77 -7.68 31.65
N SER A 3 34.18 -6.74 30.79
CA SER A 3 33.26 -6.06 29.89
C SER A 3 32.67 -7.13 28.97
N GLN A 4 31.38 -7.41 29.13
CA GLN A 4 30.67 -8.16 28.12
C GLN A 4 30.68 -7.32 26.84
N ASP A 5 31.55 -7.72 25.91
CA ASP A 5 31.49 -7.30 24.51
C ASP A 5 30.13 -7.75 23.97
N THR A 6 29.13 -6.89 24.11
CA THR A 6 27.88 -7.04 23.38
C THR A 6 28.22 -6.77 21.92
N ASP A 7 28.18 -7.82 21.10
CA ASP A 7 28.32 -7.73 19.65
C ASP A 7 27.42 -6.58 19.13
N PRO A 8 28.00 -5.49 18.57
CA PRO A 8 27.22 -4.35 18.07
C PRO A 8 26.32 -4.71 16.89
N HIS A 9 26.39 -5.96 16.40
CA HIS A 9 25.56 -6.49 15.34
C HIS A 9 24.46 -7.45 15.80
N ALA A 10 24.36 -7.75 17.11
CA ALA A 10 23.24 -8.54 17.62
C ALA A 10 21.93 -7.73 17.49
N PRO A 11 20.92 -8.20 16.74
CA PRO A 11 19.65 -7.48 16.62
C PRO A 11 19.03 -7.34 18.02
N ASN A 12 18.55 -6.14 18.33
CA ASN A 12 17.84 -5.93 19.59
C ASN A 12 16.61 -6.85 19.67
N ALA A 13 16.07 -7.07 20.88
CA ALA A 13 14.97 -8.01 21.09
C ALA A 13 13.75 -7.74 20.20
N PHE A 14 13.48 -6.48 19.84
CA PHE A 14 12.40 -6.11 18.93
C PHE A 14 12.69 -6.54 17.48
N GLU A 15 13.89 -6.29 16.96
CA GLU A 15 14.26 -6.68 15.60
C GLU A 15 14.22 -8.19 15.38
N GLN A 16 14.57 -8.98 16.39
CA GLN A 16 14.37 -10.43 16.35
C GLN A 16 12.89 -10.80 16.22
N LYS A 17 12.02 -10.22 17.07
CA LYS A 17 10.57 -10.47 17.04
C LYS A 17 9.96 -10.04 15.71
N LYS A 18 10.36 -8.88 15.17
CA LYS A 18 9.95 -8.36 13.86
C LYS A 18 10.31 -9.37 12.76
N ARG A 19 11.55 -9.86 12.75
CA ARG A 19 11.99 -10.89 11.79
C ARG A 19 11.15 -12.16 11.89
N ASP A 20 10.89 -12.62 13.10
CA ASP A 20 10.08 -13.82 13.30
C ASP A 20 8.62 -13.65 12.88
N PHE A 21 8.03 -12.48 13.16
CA PHE A 21 6.69 -12.10 12.72
C PHE A 21 6.58 -12.14 11.20
N PHE A 22 7.43 -11.40 10.48
CA PHE A 22 7.37 -11.35 9.01
C PHE A 22 7.74 -12.68 8.35
N ARG A 23 8.60 -13.50 8.98
CA ARG A 23 8.86 -14.87 8.52
C ARG A 23 7.61 -15.74 8.59
N ARG A 24 6.86 -15.71 9.69
CA ARG A 24 5.60 -16.48 9.81
C ARG A 24 4.54 -15.99 8.84
N LEU A 25 4.40 -14.67 8.70
CA LEU A 25 3.50 -14.04 7.75
C LEU A 25 3.83 -14.45 6.30
N ALA A 26 5.10 -14.39 5.89
CA ALA A 26 5.51 -14.81 4.56
C ALA A 26 5.26 -16.31 4.31
N LEU A 27 5.39 -17.15 5.34
CA LEU A 27 5.09 -18.58 5.23
C LEU A 27 3.58 -18.84 5.07
N SER A 28 2.72 -18.09 5.78
CA SER A 28 1.26 -18.24 5.64
C SER A 28 0.75 -17.73 4.30
N LEU A 29 1.40 -16.73 3.71
CA LEU A 29 1.08 -16.16 2.39
C LEU A 29 1.92 -16.74 1.24
N ARG A 30 2.65 -17.84 1.51
CA ARG A 30 3.55 -18.46 0.53
C ARG A 30 2.88 -18.80 -0.81
N PRO A 31 1.64 -19.34 -0.87
CA PRO A 31 0.98 -19.60 -2.15
C PRO A 31 0.91 -18.35 -3.03
N THR A 32 0.46 -17.23 -2.47
CA THR A 32 0.35 -15.93 -3.16
C THR A 32 1.71 -15.35 -3.52
N LEU A 33 2.69 -15.43 -2.61
CA LEU A 33 4.07 -14.98 -2.85
C LEU A 33 4.78 -15.77 -3.96
N ASN A 34 4.33 -16.98 -4.31
CA ASN A 34 4.89 -17.69 -5.47
C ASN A 34 4.62 -16.95 -6.78
N ILE A 35 3.58 -16.13 -6.86
CA ILE A 35 3.32 -15.27 -8.03
C ILE A 35 4.44 -14.24 -8.19
N HIS A 36 4.87 -13.59 -7.10
CA HIS A 36 6.00 -12.63 -7.13
C HIS A 36 7.28 -13.30 -7.63
N LYS A 37 7.51 -14.54 -7.18
CA LYS A 37 8.64 -15.35 -7.65
C LYS A 37 8.53 -15.68 -9.13
N ALA A 38 7.34 -16.07 -9.60
CA ALA A 38 7.09 -16.40 -11.01
C ALA A 38 7.32 -15.18 -11.92
N LEU A 39 6.94 -13.99 -11.46
CA LEU A 39 7.19 -12.71 -12.13
C LEU A 39 8.64 -12.24 -12.05
N GLY A 40 9.49 -12.95 -11.32
CA GLY A 40 10.92 -12.67 -11.26
C GLY A 40 11.29 -11.53 -10.31
N LEU A 41 10.37 -11.06 -9.46
CA LEU A 41 10.64 -9.97 -8.51
C LEU A 41 11.79 -10.29 -7.53
N TRP A 42 12.09 -11.58 -7.32
CA TRP A 42 13.16 -12.03 -6.42
C TRP A 42 14.52 -12.23 -7.10
N LYS A 43 14.58 -12.12 -8.43
CA LYS A 43 15.84 -12.23 -9.17
C LYS A 43 16.72 -11.04 -8.83
N ALA A 44 17.99 -11.29 -8.53
CA ALA A 44 18.96 -10.22 -8.41
C ALA A 44 19.20 -9.63 -9.80
N ASP A 45 19.14 -8.31 -9.92
CA ASP A 45 19.62 -7.63 -11.13
C ASP A 45 21.14 -7.42 -10.97
N ASN A 46 21.89 -7.67 -12.03
CA ASN A 46 23.33 -7.47 -12.06
C ASN A 46 23.72 -5.98 -11.99
N ARG A 47 22.76 -5.05 -12.19
CA ARG A 47 22.97 -3.60 -12.17
C ARG A 47 22.44 -2.90 -10.92
N ASP A 48 21.50 -3.52 -10.21
CA ASP A 48 20.93 -2.99 -8.98
C ASP A 48 20.86 -4.13 -7.95
N ARG A 49 21.63 -4.00 -6.86
CA ARG A 49 21.76 -5.05 -5.84
C ARG A 49 20.43 -5.42 -5.18
N HIS A 50 19.41 -4.58 -5.31
CA HIS A 50 18.08 -4.78 -4.71
C HIS A 50 16.99 -5.25 -5.70
N GLY A 51 17.20 -5.10 -7.01
CA GLY A 51 16.19 -5.49 -8.02
C GLY A 51 14.78 -4.98 -7.68
N PHE A 52 13.75 -5.79 -7.97
CA PHE A 52 12.35 -5.54 -7.56
C PHE A 52 11.98 -6.26 -6.26
N ARG A 53 12.97 -6.64 -5.42
CA ARG A 53 12.71 -7.33 -4.14
C ARG A 53 11.98 -6.44 -3.15
N ASN A 54 12.30 -5.14 -3.19
CA ASN A 54 11.64 -4.12 -2.38
C ASN A 54 10.12 -4.07 -2.61
N VAL A 55 9.62 -4.46 -3.80
CA VAL A 55 8.18 -4.58 -4.07
C VAL A 55 7.56 -5.68 -3.20
N THR A 56 8.21 -6.83 -3.11
CA THR A 56 7.71 -7.92 -2.24
C THR A 56 7.74 -7.52 -0.77
N GLU A 57 8.81 -6.84 -0.34
CA GLU A 57 8.93 -6.33 1.04
C GLU A 57 7.85 -5.28 1.34
N HIS A 58 7.58 -4.38 0.40
CA HIS A 58 6.53 -3.37 0.47
C HIS A 58 5.15 -4.03 0.66
N CYS A 59 4.73 -4.90 -0.25
CA CYS A 59 3.46 -5.59 -0.14
C CYS A 59 3.36 -6.41 1.16
N LEU A 60 4.46 -7.01 1.63
CA LEU A 60 4.48 -7.79 2.87
C LEU A 60 4.28 -6.93 4.13
N VAL A 61 4.81 -5.70 4.18
CA VAL A 61 4.59 -4.79 5.33
C VAL A 61 3.18 -4.18 5.36
N GLU A 62 2.49 -4.18 4.23
CA GLU A 62 1.12 -3.66 4.13
C GLU A 62 0.07 -4.62 4.66
N VAL A 63 0.29 -5.92 4.56
CA VAL A 63 -0.62 -6.93 5.11
C VAL A 63 -0.96 -6.67 6.59
N PRO A 64 0.01 -6.53 7.53
CA PRO A 64 -0.34 -6.28 8.92
C PRO A 64 -1.04 -4.93 9.12
N ARG A 65 -0.76 -3.91 8.29
CA ARG A 65 -1.49 -2.62 8.33
C ARG A 65 -2.96 -2.81 7.91
N CYS A 66 -3.18 -3.58 6.85
CA CYS A 66 -4.52 -3.95 6.39
C CYS A 66 -5.28 -4.73 7.47
N ARG A 67 -4.62 -5.68 8.15
CA ARG A 67 -5.22 -6.46 9.24
C ARG A 67 -5.70 -5.62 10.41
N VAL A 68 -4.88 -4.66 10.87
CA VAL A 68 -5.27 -3.73 11.95
C VAL A 68 -6.58 -3.00 11.60
N LEU A 69 -6.66 -2.43 10.39
CA LEU A 69 -7.87 -1.74 9.96
C LEU A 69 -9.05 -2.70 9.81
N ALA A 70 -8.84 -3.87 9.21
CA ALA A 70 -9.89 -4.86 8.98
C ALA A 70 -10.48 -5.40 10.28
N GLU A 71 -9.67 -5.60 11.32
CA GLU A 71 -10.11 -5.97 12.67
C GLU A 71 -10.97 -4.88 13.30
N HIS A 72 -10.52 -3.63 13.21
CA HIS A 72 -11.25 -2.49 13.75
C HIS A 72 -12.55 -2.20 12.99
N LEU A 73 -12.62 -2.52 11.70
CA LEU A 73 -13.85 -2.51 10.92
C LEU A 73 -14.68 -3.78 11.05
N ARG A 74 -14.23 -4.76 11.85
CA ARG A 74 -14.91 -6.05 12.08
C ARG A 74 -15.25 -6.76 10.77
N LEU A 75 -14.31 -6.74 9.81
CA LEU A 75 -14.51 -7.41 8.53
C LEU A 75 -14.63 -8.93 8.72
N PRO A 76 -15.52 -9.61 7.99
CA PRO A 76 -15.62 -11.06 8.02
C PRO A 76 -14.29 -11.74 7.63
N ASP A 77 -13.97 -12.87 8.25
CA ASP A 77 -12.71 -13.61 8.03
C ASP A 77 -12.45 -13.92 6.55
N ALA A 78 -13.50 -14.26 5.80
CA ALA A 78 -13.39 -14.52 4.37
C ALA A 78 -12.89 -13.29 3.59
N VAL A 79 -13.34 -12.09 3.96
CA VAL A 79 -12.90 -10.82 3.35
C VAL A 79 -11.50 -10.45 3.81
N ARG A 80 -11.16 -10.71 5.09
CA ARG A 80 -9.81 -10.47 5.62
C ARG A 80 -8.75 -11.29 4.88
N LYS A 81 -9.04 -12.56 4.59
CA LYS A 81 -8.14 -13.41 3.79
C LYS A 81 -7.94 -12.87 2.37
N LYS A 82 -9.01 -12.43 1.73
CA LYS A 82 -8.96 -11.81 0.39
C LYS A 82 -8.14 -10.51 0.39
N LEU A 83 -8.30 -9.70 1.43
CA LEU A 83 -7.52 -8.49 1.62
C LEU A 83 -6.03 -8.77 1.82
N ASP A 84 -5.67 -9.79 2.62
CA ASP A 84 -4.27 -10.20 2.77
C ASP A 84 -3.64 -10.63 1.42
N GLU A 85 -4.37 -11.43 0.63
CA GLU A 85 -3.91 -11.86 -0.69
C GLU A 85 -3.78 -10.68 -1.66
N ALA A 86 -4.77 -9.78 -1.67
CA ALA A 86 -4.74 -8.58 -2.50
C ALA A 86 -3.60 -7.63 -2.11
N ALA A 87 -3.35 -7.44 -0.81
CA ALA A 87 -2.24 -6.65 -0.32
C ALA A 87 -0.89 -7.20 -0.77
N ILE A 88 -0.73 -8.53 -0.85
CA ILE A 88 0.46 -9.12 -1.48
C ILE A 88 0.53 -8.81 -2.97
N LEU A 89 -0.57 -8.98 -3.71
CA LEU A 89 -0.55 -8.95 -5.16
C LEU A 89 -0.61 -7.56 -5.80
N HIS A 90 -1.06 -6.52 -5.09
CA HIS A 90 -1.46 -5.24 -5.69
C HIS A 90 -0.36 -4.60 -6.57
N ASP A 91 0.91 -4.74 -6.18
CA ASP A 91 2.06 -4.18 -6.90
C ASP A 91 2.91 -5.27 -7.59
N ALA A 92 2.43 -6.51 -7.68
CA ALA A 92 3.21 -7.62 -8.24
C ALA A 92 3.65 -7.40 -9.70
N TRP A 93 2.94 -6.54 -10.44
CA TRP A 93 3.23 -6.18 -11.84
C TRP A 93 4.06 -4.89 -12.01
N LYS A 94 4.55 -4.31 -10.90
CA LYS A 94 5.19 -2.97 -10.91
C LYS A 94 6.34 -2.82 -11.89
N GLN A 95 7.11 -3.89 -12.12
CA GLN A 95 8.20 -3.88 -13.09
C GLN A 95 7.70 -3.59 -14.52
N GLN A 96 6.61 -4.24 -14.92
CA GLN A 96 6.04 -4.13 -16.26
C GLN A 96 5.30 -2.81 -16.42
N GLU A 97 4.63 -2.35 -15.37
CA GLU A 97 4.06 -1.01 -15.28
C GLU A 97 5.11 0.08 -15.56
N ILE A 98 6.23 0.06 -14.85
CA ILE A 98 7.32 1.03 -15.02
C ILE A 98 7.94 0.92 -16.42
N LEU A 99 8.09 -0.30 -16.95
CA LEU A 99 8.62 -0.51 -18.30
C LEU A 99 7.73 0.13 -19.36
N LEU A 100 6.42 -0.14 -19.32
CA LEU A 100 5.45 0.41 -20.26
C LEU A 100 5.36 1.94 -20.15
N ALA A 101 5.33 2.48 -18.93
CA ALA A 101 5.32 3.93 -18.71
C ALA A 101 6.58 4.62 -19.25
N ARG A 102 7.76 4.02 -19.08
CA ARG A 102 9.02 4.54 -19.65
C ARG A 102 9.01 4.51 -21.17
N GLN A 103 8.58 3.40 -21.77
CA GLN A 103 8.45 3.28 -23.22
C GLN A 103 7.49 4.35 -23.78
N ALA A 104 6.36 4.56 -23.11
CA ALA A 104 5.40 5.58 -23.51
C ALA A 104 6.00 7.00 -23.45
N SER A 105 6.73 7.30 -22.37
CA SER A 105 7.43 8.59 -22.20
C SER A 105 8.50 8.81 -23.29
N GLU A 106 9.33 7.80 -23.57
CA GLU A 106 10.37 7.86 -24.63
C GLU A 106 9.78 8.07 -26.03
N GLN A 107 8.58 7.53 -26.27
CA GLN A 107 7.85 7.64 -27.53
C GLN A 107 6.96 8.90 -27.60
N GLY A 108 6.85 9.68 -26.53
CA GLY A 108 5.94 10.83 -26.46
C GLY A 108 4.46 10.45 -26.53
N THR A 109 4.10 9.25 -26.08
CA THR A 109 2.72 8.76 -26.01
C THR A 109 2.17 8.87 -24.59
N SER A 110 0.86 8.62 -24.41
CA SER A 110 0.20 8.77 -23.10
C SER A 110 0.72 7.76 -22.09
N ILE A 111 1.26 8.27 -20.98
CA ILE A 111 1.66 7.46 -19.83
C ILE A 111 0.43 6.89 -19.13
N TRP A 112 -0.66 7.65 -19.04
CA TRP A 112 -1.93 7.19 -18.47
C TRP A 112 -2.43 5.93 -19.19
N ALA A 113 -2.42 5.94 -20.52
CA ALA A 113 -2.80 4.77 -21.33
C ALA A 113 -1.85 3.59 -21.11
N ALA A 114 -0.56 3.83 -20.86
CA ALA A 114 0.41 2.78 -20.55
C ALA A 114 0.14 2.12 -19.19
N PHE A 115 -0.19 2.89 -18.15
CA PHE A 115 -0.64 2.35 -16.86
C PHE A 115 -1.95 1.58 -16.99
N ALA A 116 -2.93 2.11 -17.73
CA ALA A 116 -4.20 1.43 -17.96
C ALA A 116 -3.99 0.07 -18.66
N ARG A 117 -3.13 0.04 -19.68
CA ARG A 117 -2.74 -1.20 -20.35
C ARG A 117 -2.05 -2.17 -19.39
N ALA A 118 -1.11 -1.70 -18.56
CA ALA A 118 -0.43 -2.55 -17.58
C ALA A 118 -1.41 -3.18 -16.59
N SER A 119 -2.40 -2.40 -16.13
CA SER A 119 -3.46 -2.87 -15.23
C SER A 119 -4.32 -3.97 -15.87
N GLU A 120 -4.73 -3.80 -17.13
CA GLU A 120 -5.49 -4.82 -17.87
C GLU A 120 -4.67 -6.09 -18.13
N GLU A 121 -3.39 -5.96 -18.52
CA GLU A 121 -2.48 -7.11 -18.68
C GLU A 121 -2.30 -7.86 -17.35
N PHE A 122 -2.17 -7.13 -16.24
CA PHE A 122 -2.05 -7.76 -14.93
C PHE A 122 -3.33 -8.47 -14.50
N ARG A 123 -4.49 -7.84 -14.70
CA ARG A 123 -5.79 -8.45 -14.44
C ARG A 123 -5.95 -9.76 -15.22
N ALA A 124 -5.63 -9.76 -16.51
CA ALA A 124 -5.68 -10.95 -17.35
C ALA A 124 -4.75 -12.06 -16.81
N PHE A 125 -3.52 -11.69 -16.44
CA PHE A 125 -2.58 -12.62 -15.84
C PHE A 125 -3.11 -13.23 -14.53
N LEU A 126 -3.72 -12.45 -13.63
CA LEU A 126 -4.29 -12.98 -12.39
C LEU A 126 -5.43 -13.97 -12.64
N VAL A 127 -6.27 -13.72 -13.66
CA VAL A 127 -7.30 -14.66 -14.10
C VAL A 127 -6.67 -15.97 -14.59
N GLU A 128 -5.60 -15.90 -15.38
CA GLU A 128 -4.86 -17.08 -15.84
C GLU A 128 -4.20 -17.86 -14.68
N GLN A 129 -3.83 -17.18 -13.61
CA GLN A 129 -3.32 -17.80 -12.37
C GLN A 129 -4.44 -18.32 -11.46
N HIS A 130 -5.71 -18.27 -11.89
CA HIS A 130 -6.88 -18.70 -11.12
C HIS A 130 -7.02 -18.01 -9.76
N VAL A 131 -6.62 -16.73 -9.68
CA VAL A 131 -6.82 -15.91 -8.48
C VAL A 131 -8.31 -15.62 -8.27
N ASP A 132 -8.77 -15.60 -7.01
CA ASP A 132 -10.16 -15.31 -6.67
C ASP A 132 -10.60 -13.96 -7.27
N PRO A 133 -11.76 -13.88 -7.94
CA PRO A 133 -12.22 -12.64 -8.58
C PRO A 133 -12.31 -11.43 -7.64
N ASP A 134 -12.65 -11.63 -6.36
CA ASP A 134 -12.71 -10.56 -5.39
C ASP A 134 -11.30 -10.06 -5.03
N VAL A 135 -10.30 -10.94 -5.01
CA VAL A 135 -8.88 -10.55 -4.84
C VAL A 135 -8.45 -9.72 -6.04
N ILE A 136 -8.81 -10.13 -7.26
CA ILE A 136 -8.52 -9.37 -8.49
C ILE A 136 -9.18 -7.99 -8.43
N GLU A 137 -10.45 -7.91 -7.99
CA GLU A 137 -11.16 -6.64 -7.81
C GLU A 137 -10.45 -5.73 -6.80
N LEU A 138 -10.05 -6.26 -5.65
CA LEU A 138 -9.29 -5.49 -4.64
C LEU A 138 -7.95 -4.98 -5.19
N THR A 139 -7.19 -5.81 -5.92
CA THR A 139 -5.91 -5.39 -6.53
C THR A 139 -6.09 -4.30 -7.58
N GLY A 140 -7.23 -4.24 -8.28
CA GLY A 140 -7.55 -3.17 -9.23
C GLY A 140 -8.12 -1.91 -8.56
N GLY A 141 -8.41 -1.97 -7.26
CA GLY A 141 -9.00 -0.88 -6.48
C GLY A 141 -8.01 0.18 -6.00
N ILE A 142 -6.74 0.11 -6.41
CA ILE A 142 -5.67 0.98 -5.94
C ILE A 142 -5.06 1.88 -7.02
N GLY A 143 -4.32 2.90 -6.59
CA GLY A 143 -3.61 3.82 -7.46
C GLY A 143 -4.51 4.79 -8.22
N HIS A 144 -3.90 5.55 -9.13
CA HIS A 144 -4.56 6.66 -9.82
C HIS A 144 -5.72 6.25 -10.74
N LEU A 145 -5.70 5.03 -11.28
CA LEU A 145 -6.77 4.54 -12.16
C LEU A 145 -8.06 4.22 -11.39
N SER A 146 -7.97 3.95 -10.08
CA SER A 146 -9.13 3.58 -9.27
C SER A 146 -9.83 4.76 -8.61
N LEU A 147 -9.29 5.98 -8.71
CA LEU A 147 -9.76 7.15 -7.95
C LEU A 147 -11.27 7.40 -8.10
N LYS A 148 -11.82 7.33 -9.32
CA LYS A 148 -13.27 7.51 -9.53
C LYS A 148 -14.11 6.43 -8.87
N THR A 149 -13.62 5.19 -8.89
CA THR A 149 -14.28 4.08 -8.19
C THR A 149 -14.27 4.33 -6.70
N VAL A 150 -13.12 4.70 -6.14
CA VAL A 150 -12.96 5.01 -4.70
C VAL A 150 -13.85 6.18 -4.29
N GLU A 151 -13.92 7.24 -5.08
CA GLU A 151 -14.83 8.37 -4.84
C GLU A 151 -16.28 7.93 -4.71
N SER A 152 -16.75 7.04 -5.59
CA SER A 152 -18.11 6.50 -5.50
C SER A 152 -18.38 5.71 -4.22
N LEU A 153 -17.34 5.12 -3.61
CA LEU A 153 -17.45 4.39 -2.34
C LEU A 153 -17.58 5.36 -1.14
N LEU A 154 -16.96 6.54 -1.22
CA LEU A 154 -16.98 7.53 -0.13
C LEU A 154 -18.38 8.03 0.17
N GLU A 155 -19.21 8.17 -0.86
CA GLU A 155 -20.57 8.74 -0.80
C GLU A 155 -21.65 7.75 -0.34
N LYS A 156 -21.33 6.45 -0.22
CA LYS A 156 -22.30 5.40 0.09
C LYS A 156 -21.95 4.60 1.34
N HIS A 157 -22.90 3.75 1.76
CA HIS A 157 -22.63 2.67 2.69
C HIS A 157 -21.90 1.54 1.95
N CYS A 158 -20.72 1.18 2.43
CA CYS A 158 -19.89 0.16 1.82
C CYS A 158 -20.28 -1.24 2.32
N THR A 159 -20.24 -2.21 1.42
CA THR A 159 -20.16 -3.63 1.76
C THR A 159 -18.79 -3.95 2.38
N PRO A 160 -18.63 -5.11 3.05
CA PRO A 160 -17.34 -5.50 3.60
C PRO A 160 -16.19 -5.55 2.57
N LEU A 161 -16.46 -5.96 1.33
CA LEU A 161 -15.44 -5.99 0.27
C LEU A 161 -15.04 -4.58 -0.17
N GLU A 162 -16.01 -3.66 -0.28
CA GLU A 162 -15.73 -2.25 -0.58
C GLU A 162 -14.97 -1.56 0.56
N GLU A 163 -15.26 -1.89 1.82
CA GLU A 163 -14.46 -1.43 2.95
C GLU A 163 -13.02 -1.97 2.88
N ALA A 164 -12.83 -3.22 2.46
CA ALA A 164 -11.50 -3.79 2.22
C ALA A 164 -10.76 -3.08 1.08
N MET A 165 -11.46 -2.67 0.03
CA MET A 165 -10.89 -1.85 -1.05
C MET A 165 -10.41 -0.49 -0.54
N LEU A 166 -11.22 0.18 0.30
CA LEU A 166 -10.81 1.44 0.94
C LEU A 166 -9.59 1.25 1.84
N ILE A 167 -9.50 0.14 2.58
CA ILE A 167 -8.33 -0.18 3.40
C ILE A 167 -7.09 -0.34 2.52
N LEU A 168 -7.15 -1.16 1.47
CA LEU A 168 -5.98 -1.43 0.63
C LEU A 168 -5.50 -0.17 -0.09
N HIS A 169 -6.43 0.60 -0.66
CA HIS A 169 -6.13 1.89 -1.30
C HIS A 169 -5.42 2.83 -0.32
N TYR A 170 -5.95 2.96 0.89
CA TYR A 170 -5.36 3.82 1.90
C TYR A 170 -3.97 3.34 2.34
N VAL A 171 -3.82 2.04 2.59
CA VAL A 171 -2.57 1.46 3.08
C VAL A 171 -1.46 1.60 2.05
N ASP A 172 -1.73 1.38 0.75
CA ASP A 172 -0.77 1.68 -0.32
C ASP A 172 -0.37 3.16 -0.22
N ASP A 173 -1.33 4.08 -0.27
CA ASP A 173 -1.06 5.53 -0.30
C ASP A 173 -0.24 6.08 0.89
N ILE A 174 -0.22 5.42 2.05
CA ILE A 174 0.60 5.84 3.19
C ILE A 174 1.93 5.07 3.32
N SER A 175 2.08 3.97 2.59
CA SER A 175 3.24 3.10 2.70
C SER A 175 4.36 3.55 1.76
N ARG A 176 5.61 3.43 2.22
CA ARG A 176 6.81 3.72 1.42
C ARG A 176 7.82 2.61 1.64
N ASN A 177 8.11 1.85 0.59
CA ASN A 177 8.95 0.65 0.68
C ASN A 177 8.47 -0.23 1.85
N SER A 178 9.40 -0.70 2.68
CA SER A 178 9.16 -1.46 3.90
C SER A 178 9.28 -0.61 5.19
N ASP A 179 9.25 0.72 5.08
CA ASP A 179 9.53 1.61 6.20
C ASP A 179 8.30 1.78 7.09
N TRP A 180 8.54 2.05 8.38
CA TRP A 180 7.51 2.58 9.27
C TRP A 180 7.10 3.98 8.82
N VAL A 181 5.82 4.33 8.98
CA VAL A 181 5.32 5.65 8.65
C VAL A 181 5.98 6.72 9.52
N ALA A 182 6.28 7.86 8.92
CA ALA A 182 6.77 9.00 9.67
C ALA A 182 5.64 9.56 10.56
N PRO A 183 5.94 10.00 11.79
CA PRO A 183 4.95 10.70 12.62
C PRO A 183 4.41 11.92 11.89
N ALA A 184 3.15 12.24 12.15
CA ALA A 184 2.54 13.43 11.57
C ALA A 184 3.21 14.70 12.13
N THR A 185 3.58 15.64 11.25
CA THR A 185 4.35 16.85 11.59
C THR A 185 3.56 18.10 11.27
N ILE A 186 3.95 19.24 11.86
CA ILE A 186 3.37 20.54 11.48
C ILE A 186 4.22 21.12 10.35
N GLN A 187 3.59 21.36 9.19
CA GLN A 187 4.23 22.01 8.07
C GLN A 187 4.43 23.49 8.41
N SER A 188 5.69 23.94 8.42
CA SER A 188 6.07 25.28 8.89
C SER A 188 5.40 26.42 8.12
N ALA A 189 5.19 26.25 6.81
CA ALA A 189 4.62 27.27 5.93
C ALA A 189 3.11 27.49 6.15
N THR A 190 2.35 26.41 6.38
CA THR A 190 0.88 26.44 6.45
C THR A 190 0.36 26.31 7.89
N GLN A 191 1.22 25.92 8.84
CA GLN A 191 0.87 25.51 10.20
C GLN A 191 -0.15 24.35 10.24
N GLN A 192 -0.34 23.64 9.12
CA GLN A 192 -1.21 22.47 9.05
C GLN A 192 -0.45 21.22 9.49
N LYS A 193 -1.17 20.31 10.14
CA LYS A 193 -0.64 18.98 10.47
C LYS A 193 -0.73 18.10 9.22
N VAL A 194 0.41 17.56 8.79
CA VAL A 194 0.55 16.69 7.61
C VAL A 194 1.01 15.30 8.05
N ASN A 195 0.63 14.27 7.31
CA ASN A 195 0.93 12.87 7.64
C ASN A 195 1.64 12.14 6.49
N ALA A 196 1.69 10.81 6.57
CA ALA A 196 2.38 9.97 5.59
C ALA A 196 1.86 10.11 4.15
N LEU A 197 0.54 10.31 3.96
CA LEU A 197 -0.08 10.53 2.66
C LEU A 197 0.48 11.82 2.02
N ASP A 198 0.43 12.93 2.76
CA ASP A 198 0.94 14.23 2.30
C ASP A 198 2.40 14.14 1.88
N LEU A 199 3.22 13.55 2.75
CA LEU A 199 4.67 13.42 2.55
C LEU A 199 5.02 12.53 1.36
N ARG A 200 4.22 11.50 1.05
CA ARG A 200 4.40 10.67 -0.15
C ARG A 200 4.07 11.47 -1.40
N MET A 201 2.96 12.19 -1.41
CA MET A 201 2.52 12.95 -2.58
C MET A 201 3.48 14.09 -2.94
N ASP A 202 4.03 14.78 -1.95
CA ASP A 202 5.08 15.79 -2.20
C ASP A 202 6.35 15.17 -2.77
N ALA A 203 6.76 13.99 -2.30
CA ALA A 203 7.92 13.29 -2.86
C ALA A 203 7.69 12.78 -4.31
N CYS A 204 6.44 12.50 -4.69
CA CYS A 204 6.09 12.08 -6.05
C CYS A 204 6.19 13.22 -7.07
N LYS A 205 5.84 14.46 -6.69
CA LYS A 205 5.86 15.64 -7.57
C LYS A 205 7.25 15.97 -8.13
N GLU A 206 8.31 15.60 -7.41
CA GLU A 206 9.70 15.88 -7.80
C GLU A 206 10.27 14.89 -8.85
N ARG A 207 9.53 13.83 -9.20
CA ARG A 207 10.03 12.79 -10.10
C ARG A 207 9.57 13.02 -11.55
N PRO A 208 10.47 13.04 -12.56
CA PRO A 208 10.12 13.42 -13.94
C PRO A 208 9.01 12.59 -14.59
N LEU A 209 9.05 11.25 -14.48
CA LEU A 209 8.03 10.35 -15.04
C LEU A 209 6.62 10.69 -14.51
N TYR A 210 6.56 11.06 -13.25
CA TYR A 210 5.35 11.31 -12.49
C TYR A 210 4.76 12.70 -12.77
N ARG A 211 5.58 13.68 -13.18
CA ARG A 211 5.09 14.99 -13.64
C ARG A 211 4.20 14.88 -14.88
N GLN A 212 4.54 14.03 -15.84
CA GLN A 212 3.70 13.84 -17.03
C GLN A 212 2.37 13.16 -16.66
N LEU A 213 2.40 12.15 -15.78
CA LEU A 213 1.19 11.54 -15.25
C LEU A 213 0.29 12.56 -14.54
N ASP A 214 0.87 13.49 -13.77
CA ASP A 214 0.12 14.56 -13.11
C ASP A 214 -0.60 15.45 -14.12
N ILE A 215 0.09 15.86 -15.19
CA ILE A 215 -0.49 16.68 -16.26
C ILE A 215 -1.64 15.94 -16.96
N GLU A 216 -1.42 14.68 -17.37
CA GLU A 216 -2.42 13.85 -18.05
C GLU A 216 -3.67 13.64 -17.18
N GLY A 217 -3.51 13.63 -15.85
CA GLY A 217 -4.61 13.57 -14.88
C GLY A 217 -5.73 14.57 -15.14
N ASN A 218 -5.43 15.79 -15.60
CA ASN A 218 -6.45 16.81 -15.86
C ASN A 218 -7.51 16.34 -16.86
N ALA A 219 -7.10 15.60 -17.90
CA ALA A 219 -8.03 15.09 -18.91
C ALA A 219 -8.91 13.95 -18.39
N HIS A 220 -8.43 13.21 -17.40
CA HIS A 220 -9.09 12.00 -16.90
C HIS A 220 -9.88 12.23 -15.60
N LEU A 221 -9.40 13.12 -14.74
CA LEU A 221 -9.90 13.36 -13.38
C LEU A 221 -10.46 14.78 -13.21
N GLY A 222 -10.21 15.69 -14.16
CA GLY A 222 -10.59 17.10 -14.04
C GLY A 222 -9.61 17.96 -13.22
N GLU A 223 -8.56 17.35 -12.68
CA GLU A 223 -7.46 17.98 -11.96
C GLU A 223 -6.18 17.15 -12.10
N GLY A 224 -5.04 17.65 -11.63
CA GLY A 224 -3.79 16.88 -11.64
C GLY A 224 -3.86 15.61 -10.80
N THR A 225 -3.21 14.54 -11.25
CA THR A 225 -3.26 13.22 -10.58
C THR A 225 -2.91 13.29 -9.09
N TYR A 226 -1.88 14.05 -8.68
CA TYR A 226 -1.50 14.12 -7.27
C TYR A 226 -2.43 14.99 -6.43
N ALA A 227 -3.08 15.99 -7.03
CA ALA A 227 -4.12 16.74 -6.37
C ALA A 227 -5.33 15.83 -6.09
N ALA A 228 -5.73 15.02 -7.09
CA ALA A 228 -6.80 14.04 -6.94
C ALA A 228 -6.48 12.98 -5.89
N VAL A 229 -5.28 12.38 -5.92
CA VAL A 229 -4.86 11.38 -4.91
C VAL A 229 -4.88 11.99 -3.50
N LEU A 230 -4.38 13.20 -3.30
CA LEU A 230 -4.45 13.87 -1.99
C LEU A 230 -5.89 14.09 -1.52
N ARG A 231 -6.74 14.61 -2.41
CA ARG A 231 -8.14 14.90 -2.08
C ARG A 231 -8.92 13.64 -1.74
N VAL A 232 -8.80 12.61 -2.57
CA VAL A 232 -9.46 11.31 -2.37
C VAL A 232 -8.88 10.61 -1.15
N GLY A 233 -7.56 10.56 -1.01
CA GLY A 233 -6.87 9.94 0.13
C GLY A 233 -7.30 10.53 1.48
N HIS A 234 -7.36 11.86 1.61
CA HIS A 234 -7.89 12.50 2.83
C HIS A 234 -9.35 12.15 3.11
N ALA A 235 -10.17 12.00 2.08
CA ALA A 235 -11.56 11.61 2.23
C ALA A 235 -11.68 10.12 2.63
N VAL A 236 -10.81 9.25 2.12
CA VAL A 236 -10.67 7.84 2.56
C VAL A 236 -10.25 7.78 4.02
N GLU A 237 -9.25 8.57 4.45
CA GLU A 237 -8.84 8.66 5.85
C GLU A 237 -10.00 9.05 6.77
N ALA A 238 -10.74 10.10 6.39
CA ALA A 238 -11.91 10.55 7.15
C ALA A 238 -12.98 9.45 7.24
N LYS A 239 -13.25 8.76 6.12
CA LYS A 239 -14.21 7.65 6.07
C LYS A 239 -13.78 6.48 6.95
N LEU A 240 -12.53 6.04 6.87
CA LEU A 240 -12.00 4.94 7.68
C LEU A 240 -12.04 5.29 9.17
N SER A 241 -11.56 6.47 9.57
CA SER A 241 -11.67 6.93 10.96
C SER A 241 -13.12 6.96 11.47
N HIS A 242 -14.06 7.40 10.64
CA HIS A 242 -15.48 7.39 10.97
C HIS A 242 -16.01 5.96 11.15
N LEU A 243 -15.71 5.05 10.22
CA LEU A 243 -16.14 3.65 10.29
C LEU A 243 -15.54 2.94 11.51
N ILE A 244 -14.26 3.18 11.84
CA ILE A 244 -13.61 2.63 13.04
C ILE A 244 -14.35 3.09 14.30
N ARG A 245 -14.69 4.38 14.39
CA ARG A 245 -15.47 4.91 15.52
C ARG A 245 -16.85 4.25 15.62
N LEU A 246 -17.56 4.10 14.52
CA LEU A 246 -18.87 3.47 14.50
C LEU A 246 -18.83 1.99 14.90
N LYS A 247 -17.85 1.23 14.39
CA LYS A 247 -17.82 -0.23 14.55
C LYS A 247 -17.10 -0.70 15.80
N SER A 248 -16.01 -0.03 16.19
CA SER A 248 -15.18 -0.42 17.34
C SER A 248 -15.31 0.49 18.55
N GLY A 249 -15.87 1.70 18.39
CA GLY A 249 -15.90 2.73 19.43
C GLY A 249 -14.59 3.50 19.60
N LYS A 250 -13.48 3.08 18.96
CA LYS A 250 -12.21 3.81 19.00
C LYS A 250 -12.31 5.11 18.18
N SER A 251 -11.96 6.24 18.78
CA SER A 251 -11.95 7.55 18.10
C SER A 251 -10.52 7.95 17.75
N ILE A 252 -10.18 7.96 16.47
CA ILE A 252 -8.84 8.27 15.96
C ILE A 252 -8.95 9.42 14.96
N PRO A 253 -8.29 10.57 15.20
CA PRO A 253 -8.24 11.64 14.22
C PRO A 253 -7.64 11.14 12.89
N PRO A 254 -8.25 11.46 11.72
CA PRO A 254 -7.78 10.96 10.41
C PRO A 254 -6.28 11.15 10.18
N VAL A 255 -5.76 12.35 10.48
CA VAL A 255 -4.34 12.69 10.32
C VAL A 255 -3.37 11.81 11.15
N ASN A 256 -3.86 11.19 12.23
CA ASN A 256 -3.07 10.31 13.10
C ASN A 256 -3.24 8.82 12.75
N LEU A 257 -4.09 8.49 11.78
CA LEU A 257 -4.41 7.11 11.42
C LEU A 257 -3.16 6.31 11.00
N PRO A 258 -2.20 6.84 10.20
CA PRO A 258 -1.00 6.09 9.84
C PRO A 258 -0.19 5.64 11.07
N GLU A 259 0.13 6.59 11.96
CA GLU A 259 0.96 6.34 13.14
C GLU A 259 0.28 5.36 14.12
N TRP A 260 -1.03 5.48 14.26
CA TRP A 260 -1.80 4.56 15.09
C TRP A 260 -1.77 3.12 14.53
N ILE A 261 -1.92 2.94 13.22
CA ILE A 261 -1.81 1.62 12.57
C ILE A 261 -0.45 0.99 12.89
N ASP A 262 0.64 1.71 12.63
CA ASP A 262 1.99 1.20 12.86
C ASP A 262 2.26 0.91 14.35
N THR A 263 1.62 1.65 15.26
CA THR A 263 1.68 1.37 16.71
C THR A 263 1.01 0.04 17.05
N GLU A 264 -0.16 -0.25 16.48
CA GLU A 264 -0.86 -1.53 16.69
C GLU A 264 -0.05 -2.69 16.05
N VAL A 265 0.57 -2.49 14.88
CA VAL A 265 1.46 -3.50 14.26
C VAL A 265 2.69 -3.78 15.15
N ARG A 266 3.34 -2.75 15.68
CA ARG A 266 4.46 -2.92 16.63
C ARG A 266 4.04 -3.66 17.88
N THR A 267 2.87 -3.35 18.42
CA THR A 267 2.29 -4.04 19.58
C THR A 267 2.05 -5.53 19.29
N ALA A 268 1.53 -5.86 18.10
CA ALA A 268 1.36 -7.25 17.67
C ALA A 268 2.71 -7.99 17.59
N ILE A 269 3.73 -7.37 16.99
CA ILE A 269 5.09 -7.92 16.93
C ILE A 269 5.68 -8.16 18.33
N GLU A 270 5.49 -7.21 19.25
CA GLU A 270 6.05 -7.30 20.60
C GLU A 270 5.38 -8.39 21.45
N THR A 271 4.07 -8.53 21.31
CA THR A 271 3.25 -9.48 22.09
C THR A 271 3.19 -10.87 21.46
N GLY A 272 3.52 -10.99 20.17
CA GLY A 272 3.42 -12.24 19.42
C GLY A 272 1.98 -12.59 19.00
N SER A 273 1.08 -11.61 19.02
CA SER A 273 -0.30 -11.76 18.52
C SER A 273 -0.30 -11.72 16.98
N GLU A 274 -1.07 -12.61 16.34
CA GLU A 274 -1.29 -12.65 14.88
C GLU A 274 -2.71 -12.26 14.50
#